data_AF-A0A1E3UD08-F1
#
_entry.id   AF-A0A1E3UD08-F1
#
_cell.length_a   1.000
_cell.length_b   1.000
_cell.length_c   1.000
_cell.angle_alpha   90.00
_cell.angle_beta   90.00
_cell.angle_gamma   90.00
#
_symmetry.space_group_name_H-M   'P 1'
#
loop_
_entity.id
_entity.type
_entity.pdbx_description
1 polymer ?
#
loop_
_entity_poly.entity_id
_entity_poly.type
_entity_poly.pdbx_seq_one_letter_code
_entity_poly.pdbx_strand_id
1 'polypeptide(L)'
;MIECRAVVTAAQTIALESYGKNTFEPEFFLNNNRAQILSAADVDGEINIVRFEDPVNKALVTYLSYTTKGKINVIYDISAASVYTILDDDISKGRIEQITKLYKDATSSTSTRQWEDAKQAFYANDKYSGLTAAELALLENTCKIPSANASKYKWKPCKYVDSNGNVQFLLSATLASDTQSTPLIYYNGSYYYWQGYEKPHTTSITDATAESAVAKLQSSTYTSETITSSVRDEWVRIIQ
;
A
#
# COMPACT_ATOMS: atom_id res chain seq x y z
N MET A 1 -12.19 -1.00 12.94
CA MET A 1 -11.30 -1.96 13.63
C MET A 1 -12.07 -2.92 14.55
N ILE A 2 -13.01 -2.44 15.38
CA ILE A 2 -13.83 -3.29 16.28
C ILE A 2 -14.67 -4.32 15.50
N GLU A 3 -15.32 -3.92 14.40
CA GLU A 3 -16.10 -4.84 13.56
C GLU A 3 -15.25 -6.02 13.04
N CYS A 4 -14.05 -5.76 12.51
CA CYS A 4 -13.14 -6.80 12.03
C CYS A 4 -12.71 -7.77 13.15
N ARG A 5 -12.49 -7.26 14.39
CA ARG A 5 -12.23 -8.12 15.56
C ARG A 5 -13.39 -9.05 15.87
N ALA A 6 -14.62 -8.54 15.84
CA ALA A 6 -15.82 -9.34 16.05
C ALA A 6 -15.97 -10.42 14.97
N VAL A 7 -15.74 -10.05 13.71
CA VAL A 7 -15.77 -10.97 12.56
C VAL A 7 -14.71 -12.07 12.67
N VAL A 8 -13.47 -11.72 13.02
CA VAL A 8 -12.40 -12.72 13.27
C VAL A 8 -12.79 -13.68 14.38
N THR A 9 -13.35 -13.17 15.48
CA THR A 9 -13.78 -13.99 16.62
C THR A 9 -14.92 -14.94 16.26
N ALA A 10 -15.91 -14.45 15.50
CA ALA A 10 -17.02 -15.25 15.00
C ALA A 10 -16.54 -16.34 14.02
N ALA A 11 -15.69 -15.97 13.05
CA ALA A 11 -15.09 -16.91 12.12
C ALA A 11 -14.26 -17.99 12.83
N GLN A 12 -13.46 -17.59 13.82
CA GLN A 12 -12.65 -18.51 14.61
C GLN A 12 -13.50 -19.50 15.41
N THR A 13 -14.60 -19.03 16.02
CA THR A 13 -15.53 -19.87 16.77
C THR A 13 -16.17 -20.93 15.87
N ILE A 14 -16.73 -20.50 14.73
CA ILE A 14 -17.40 -21.39 13.79
C ILE A 14 -16.40 -22.40 13.19
N ALA A 15 -15.18 -21.98 12.87
CA ALA A 15 -14.12 -22.88 12.40
C ALA A 15 -13.78 -23.97 13.42
N LEU A 16 -13.64 -23.60 14.71
CA LEU A 16 -13.36 -24.57 15.78
C LEU A 16 -14.52 -25.54 15.99
N GLU A 17 -15.77 -25.08 15.91
CA GLU A 17 -16.93 -25.96 15.99
C GLU A 17 -16.99 -26.96 14.83
N SER A 18 -16.79 -26.49 13.60
CA SER A 18 -16.73 -27.38 12.42
C SER A 18 -15.56 -28.36 12.53
N TYR A 19 -14.43 -27.92 13.08
CA TYR A 19 -13.26 -28.76 13.27
C TYR A 19 -13.52 -29.85 14.30
N GLY A 20 -14.13 -29.51 15.45
CA GLY A 20 -14.55 -30.48 16.47
C GLY A 20 -15.60 -31.48 15.97
N LYS A 21 -16.38 -31.10 14.94
CA LYS A 21 -17.35 -31.98 14.26
C LYS A 21 -16.75 -32.79 13.11
N ASN A 22 -15.47 -32.64 12.81
CA ASN A 22 -14.79 -33.22 11.64
C ASN A 22 -15.42 -32.83 10.28
N THR A 23 -16.00 -31.64 10.19
CA THR A 23 -16.63 -31.10 8.97
C THR A 23 -15.94 -29.82 8.49
N PHE A 24 -14.73 -29.53 8.97
CA PHE A 24 -14.02 -28.31 8.64
C PHE A 24 -13.29 -28.43 7.30
N GLU A 25 -13.74 -27.65 6.32
CA GLU A 25 -13.15 -27.56 4.99
C GLU A 25 -12.71 -26.11 4.73
N PRO A 26 -11.41 -25.77 4.90
CA PRO A 26 -10.95 -24.39 4.84
C PRO A 26 -11.21 -23.72 3.48
N GLU A 27 -11.17 -24.49 2.39
CA GLU A 27 -11.39 -24.02 1.02
C GLU A 27 -12.82 -23.52 0.77
N PHE A 28 -13.81 -24.11 1.46
CA PHE A 28 -15.23 -23.77 1.30
C PHE A 28 -15.80 -22.98 2.48
N PHE A 29 -14.99 -22.77 3.53
CA PHE A 29 -15.43 -22.23 4.81
C PHE A 29 -16.17 -20.90 4.67
N LEU A 30 -15.60 -19.93 3.96
CA LEU A 30 -16.21 -18.61 3.83
C LEU A 30 -17.53 -18.67 3.06
N ASN A 31 -17.58 -19.41 1.95
CA ASN A 31 -18.78 -19.51 1.14
C ASN A 31 -19.95 -20.14 1.92
N ASN A 32 -19.64 -21.14 2.76
CA ASN A 32 -20.66 -21.84 3.53
C ASN A 32 -21.13 -21.07 4.77
N ASN A 33 -20.26 -20.23 5.36
CA ASN A 33 -20.51 -19.65 6.68
C ASN A 33 -20.60 -18.11 6.70
N ARG A 34 -20.40 -17.40 5.57
CA ARG A 34 -20.34 -15.92 5.52
C ARG A 34 -21.49 -15.24 6.27
N ALA A 35 -22.73 -15.63 5.96
CA ALA A 35 -23.92 -15.02 6.57
C ALA A 35 -23.98 -15.27 8.07
N GLN A 36 -23.61 -16.48 8.52
CA GLN A 36 -23.57 -16.84 9.93
C GLN A 36 -22.48 -16.06 10.68
N ILE A 37 -21.31 -15.88 10.08
CA ILE A 37 -20.21 -15.10 10.67
C ILE A 37 -20.63 -13.64 10.86
N LEU A 38 -21.20 -13.02 9.83
CA LEU A 38 -21.67 -11.63 9.89
C LEU A 38 -22.78 -11.46 10.94
N SER A 39 -23.73 -12.40 10.98
CA SER A 39 -24.81 -12.39 11.97
C SER A 39 -24.29 -12.59 13.40
N ALA A 40 -23.31 -13.46 13.62
CA ALA A 40 -22.73 -13.70 14.94
C ALA A 40 -21.83 -12.55 15.41
N ALA A 41 -21.21 -11.83 14.48
CA ALA A 41 -20.42 -10.64 14.77
C ALA A 41 -21.27 -9.37 14.98
N ASP A 42 -22.57 -9.42 14.67
CA ASP A 42 -23.51 -8.29 14.72
C ASP A 42 -23.04 -7.09 13.88
N VAL A 43 -22.69 -7.34 12.61
CA VAL A 43 -22.18 -6.31 11.70
C VAL A 43 -22.81 -6.38 10.30
N ASP A 44 -22.84 -5.22 9.63
CA ASP A 44 -23.44 -5.00 8.31
C ASP A 44 -22.42 -4.99 7.15
N GLY A 45 -21.13 -5.24 7.39
CA GLY A 45 -20.10 -5.17 6.36
C GLY A 45 -19.92 -6.44 5.53
N GLU A 46 -18.79 -6.55 4.85
CA GLU A 46 -18.47 -7.66 3.96
C GLU A 46 -17.14 -8.34 4.34
N ILE A 47 -17.12 -9.67 4.33
CA ILE A 47 -15.89 -10.46 4.52
C ILE A 47 -15.32 -10.79 3.13
N ASN A 48 -14.19 -10.20 2.75
CA ASN A 48 -13.62 -10.42 1.41
C ASN A 48 -12.89 -11.76 1.33
N ILE A 49 -12.13 -12.10 2.38
CA ILE A 49 -11.34 -13.33 2.44
C ILE A 49 -11.12 -13.74 3.89
N VAL A 50 -10.96 -15.04 4.11
CA VAL A 50 -10.49 -15.64 5.36
C VAL A 50 -9.52 -16.77 5.00
N ARG A 51 -8.46 -16.96 5.79
CA ARG A 51 -7.46 -18.03 5.56
C ARG A 51 -7.12 -18.75 6.85
N PHE A 52 -6.75 -20.01 6.69
CA PHE A 52 -6.43 -20.96 7.75
C PHE A 52 -5.11 -21.67 7.40
N GLU A 53 -4.02 -20.92 7.34
CA GLU A 53 -2.74 -21.39 6.80
C GLU A 53 -1.80 -21.95 7.89
N ASP A 54 -2.28 -22.10 9.14
CA ASP A 54 -1.47 -22.63 10.23
C ASP A 54 -1.27 -24.16 10.08
N PRO A 55 -0.01 -24.64 10.05
CA PRO A 55 0.29 -26.05 9.81
C PRO A 55 -0.05 -26.96 10.99
N VAL A 56 -0.26 -26.40 12.18
CA VAL A 56 -0.54 -27.12 13.43
C VAL A 56 -2.03 -27.06 13.75
N ASN A 57 -2.58 -25.85 13.80
CA ASN A 57 -3.97 -25.57 14.09
C ASN A 57 -4.73 -25.26 12.80
N LYS A 58 -5.14 -26.30 12.10
CA LYS A 58 -5.83 -26.18 10.80
C LYS A 58 -7.09 -25.29 10.80
N ALA A 59 -7.68 -25.04 11.97
CA ALA A 59 -8.87 -24.19 12.13
C ALA A 59 -8.54 -22.78 12.70
N LEU A 60 -7.27 -22.41 12.82
CA LEU A 60 -6.85 -21.07 13.25
C LEU A 60 -6.98 -20.09 12.09
N VAL A 61 -7.77 -19.03 12.28
CA VAL A 61 -7.81 -17.90 11.34
C VAL A 61 -6.46 -17.22 11.39
N THR A 62 -5.72 -17.28 10.29
CA THR A 62 -4.40 -16.62 10.18
C THR A 62 -4.52 -15.26 9.50
N TYR A 63 -5.52 -15.10 8.63
CA TYR A 63 -5.76 -13.87 7.89
C TYR A 63 -7.25 -13.65 7.66
N LEU A 64 -7.71 -12.41 7.78
CA LEU A 64 -9.08 -12.02 7.42
C LEU A 64 -9.10 -10.60 6.83
N SER A 65 -9.80 -10.40 5.72
CA SER A 65 -10.12 -9.07 5.19
C SER A 65 -11.60 -8.78 5.34
N TYR A 66 -11.91 -7.63 5.92
CA TYR A 66 -13.28 -7.18 6.15
C TYR A 66 -13.44 -5.73 5.71
N THR A 67 -14.52 -5.44 4.98
CA THR A 67 -14.93 -4.09 4.58
C THR A 67 -16.11 -3.66 5.44
N THR A 68 -15.95 -2.59 6.21
CA THR A 68 -17.08 -2.03 6.99
C THR A 68 -18.16 -1.47 6.07
N LYS A 69 -19.37 -1.25 6.59
CA LYS A 69 -20.45 -0.52 5.86
C LYS A 69 -20.00 0.87 5.38
N GLY A 70 -19.11 1.52 6.13
CA GLY A 70 -18.45 2.78 5.77
C GLY A 70 -17.35 2.66 4.71
N LYS A 71 -17.18 1.47 4.09
CA LYS A 71 -16.17 1.15 3.08
C LYS A 71 -14.72 1.23 3.57
N ILE A 72 -14.50 1.03 4.86
CA ILE A 72 -13.15 0.93 5.41
C ILE A 72 -12.71 -0.53 5.34
N ASN A 73 -11.62 -0.80 4.63
CA ASN A 73 -11.04 -2.14 4.59
C ASN A 73 -10.17 -2.34 5.83
N VAL A 74 -10.31 -3.48 6.50
CA VAL A 74 -9.53 -3.82 7.69
C VAL A 74 -9.00 -5.23 7.51
N ILE A 75 -7.68 -5.37 7.63
CA ILE A 75 -7.00 -6.67 7.62
C ILE A 75 -6.68 -7.08 9.04
N TYR A 76 -6.96 -8.35 9.31
CA TYR A 76 -6.37 -9.12 10.38
C TYR A 76 -5.30 -10.04 9.78
N ASP A 77 -4.09 -9.99 10.32
CA ASP A 77 -3.00 -10.91 9.98
C ASP A 77 -2.25 -11.24 11.27
N ILE A 78 -2.33 -12.51 11.70
CA ILE A 78 -1.74 -12.95 12.97
C ILE A 78 -0.21 -12.87 12.98
N SER A 79 0.43 -12.86 11.81
CA SER A 79 1.88 -12.86 11.65
C SER A 79 2.47 -11.45 11.49
N ALA A 80 1.63 -10.44 11.27
CA ALA A 80 2.06 -9.07 11.06
C ALA A 80 2.49 -8.39 12.37
N ALA A 81 3.40 -7.41 12.27
CA ALA A 81 3.82 -6.58 13.40
C ALA A 81 2.63 -5.85 14.06
N SER A 82 1.64 -5.46 13.25
CA SER A 82 0.34 -4.95 13.69
C SER A 82 -0.76 -5.91 13.25
N VAL A 83 -1.31 -6.66 14.22
CA VAL A 83 -2.29 -7.73 13.98
C VAL A 83 -3.57 -7.23 13.29
N TYR A 84 -3.95 -5.97 13.51
CA TYR A 84 -5.05 -5.32 12.79
C TYR A 84 -4.54 -4.07 12.08
N THR A 85 -4.79 -3.99 10.79
CA THR A 85 -4.41 -2.84 9.96
C THR A 85 -5.64 -2.32 9.21
N ILE A 86 -5.89 -1.02 9.27
CA ILE A 86 -6.87 -0.39 8.38
C ILE A 86 -6.19 -0.26 7.02
N LEU A 87 -6.71 -0.98 6.03
CA LEU A 87 -6.49 -0.64 4.64
C LEU A 87 -7.37 0.58 4.36
N ASP A 88 -6.81 1.75 4.59
CA ASP A 88 -7.29 2.93 3.89
C ASP A 88 -7.16 2.58 2.40
N ASP A 89 -8.30 2.55 1.71
CA ASP A 89 -8.46 2.07 0.33
C ASP A 89 -7.14 2.24 -0.45
N ASP A 90 -6.39 1.13 -0.59
CA ASP A 90 -4.96 1.15 -0.92
C ASP A 90 -4.79 1.37 -2.43
N ILE A 91 -5.32 2.50 -2.90
CA ILE A 91 -5.10 3.08 -4.21
C ILE A 91 -3.59 3.01 -4.52
N SER A 92 -2.71 3.13 -3.52
CA SER A 92 -1.26 3.02 -3.67
C SER A 92 -0.76 1.61 -4.01
N LYS A 93 -1.26 0.54 -3.38
CA LYS A 93 -1.03 -0.84 -3.84
C LYS A 93 -1.69 -1.13 -5.18
N GLY A 94 -2.92 -0.66 -5.39
CA GLY A 94 -3.60 -0.72 -6.68
C GLY A 94 -2.83 -0.01 -7.80
N ARG A 95 -2.11 1.08 -7.48
CA ARG A 95 -1.21 1.78 -8.40
C ARG A 95 0.00 0.92 -8.77
N ILE A 96 0.63 0.25 -7.80
CA ILE A 96 1.75 -0.66 -8.06
C ILE A 96 1.32 -1.86 -8.92
N GLU A 97 0.16 -2.46 -8.63
CA GLU A 97 -0.41 -3.53 -9.43
C GLU A 97 -0.76 -3.04 -10.85
N GLN A 98 -1.34 -1.85 -10.97
CA GLN A 98 -1.70 -1.26 -12.25
C GLN A 98 -0.48 -0.97 -13.12
N ILE A 99 0.58 -0.35 -12.59
CA ILE A 99 1.79 -0.11 -13.40
C ILE A 99 2.48 -1.43 -13.78
N THR A 100 2.46 -2.42 -12.89
CA THR A 100 2.98 -3.77 -13.18
C THR A 100 2.21 -4.40 -14.35
N LYS A 101 0.88 -4.28 -14.34
CA LYS A 101 0.03 -4.76 -15.44
C LYS A 101 0.32 -4.01 -16.74
N LEU A 102 0.32 -2.67 -16.72
CA LEU A 102 0.61 -1.86 -17.90
C LEU A 102 1.98 -2.18 -18.52
N TYR A 103 2.99 -2.43 -17.68
CA TYR A 103 4.32 -2.82 -18.14
C TYR A 103 4.33 -4.20 -18.80
N LYS A 104 3.60 -5.17 -18.24
CA LYS A 104 3.48 -6.54 -18.80
C LYS A 104 2.65 -6.58 -20.09
N ASP A 105 1.59 -5.78 -20.16
CA ASP A 105 0.66 -5.74 -21.29
C ASP A 105 1.17 -4.86 -22.45
N ALA A 106 2.27 -4.10 -22.24
CA ALA A 106 2.83 -3.24 -23.26
C ALA A 106 3.30 -4.07 -24.48
N THR A 107 2.67 -3.83 -25.63
CA THR A 107 2.84 -4.63 -26.86
C THR A 107 4.10 -4.30 -27.65
N SER A 108 4.89 -3.31 -27.22
CA SER A 108 6.10 -2.89 -27.91
C SER A 108 7.20 -3.97 -27.83
N SER A 109 7.98 -4.17 -28.89
CA SER A 109 9.02 -5.21 -28.94
C SER A 109 10.33 -4.85 -28.25
N THR A 110 10.47 -3.62 -27.73
CA THR A 110 11.67 -3.14 -27.04
C THR A 110 11.35 -2.70 -25.61
N SER A 111 12.15 -3.14 -24.64
CA SER A 111 11.89 -2.91 -23.20
C SER A 111 11.84 -1.43 -22.79
N THR A 112 12.59 -0.56 -23.48
CA THR A 112 12.56 0.88 -23.25
C THR A 112 11.22 1.49 -23.67
N ARG A 113 10.71 1.13 -24.84
CA ARG A 113 9.46 1.68 -25.36
C ARG A 113 8.24 1.12 -24.62
N GLN A 114 8.28 -0.17 -24.23
CA GLN A 114 7.31 -0.77 -23.32
C GLN A 114 7.14 0.03 -22.02
N TRP A 115 8.26 0.47 -21.44
CA TRP A 115 8.23 1.23 -20.19
C TRP A 115 7.66 2.63 -20.36
N GLU A 116 8.06 3.35 -21.40
CA GLU A 116 7.52 4.70 -21.67
C GLU A 116 6.02 4.66 -21.97
N ASP A 117 5.55 3.68 -22.74
CA ASP A 117 4.12 3.48 -23.02
C ASP A 117 3.34 3.21 -21.72
N ALA A 118 3.86 2.36 -20.83
CA ALA A 118 3.25 2.06 -19.54
C ALA A 118 3.20 3.28 -18.60
N LYS A 119 4.29 4.06 -18.54
CA LYS A 119 4.35 5.33 -17.80
C LYS A 119 3.30 6.32 -18.28
N GLN A 120 3.19 6.50 -19.60
CA GLN A 120 2.23 7.43 -20.19
C GLN A 120 0.80 6.99 -19.90
N ALA A 121 0.49 5.70 -20.08
CA ALA A 121 -0.83 5.14 -19.78
C ALA A 121 -1.20 5.27 -18.30
N PHE A 122 -0.24 5.08 -17.39
CA PHE A 122 -0.47 5.29 -15.96
C PHE A 122 -0.73 6.76 -15.64
N TYR A 123 0.12 7.66 -16.12
CA TYR A 123 0.04 9.09 -15.81
C TYR A 123 -1.25 9.74 -16.34
N ALA A 124 -1.74 9.27 -17.49
CA ALA A 124 -3.01 9.72 -18.08
C ALA A 124 -4.26 9.23 -17.31
N ASN A 125 -4.13 8.26 -16.41
CA ASN A 125 -5.25 7.72 -15.65
C ASN A 125 -5.34 8.37 -14.26
N ASP A 126 -6.18 9.41 -14.13
CA ASP A 126 -6.33 10.18 -12.89
C ASP A 126 -6.74 9.36 -11.67
N LYS A 127 -7.39 8.21 -11.85
CA LYS A 127 -7.70 7.29 -10.75
C LYS A 127 -6.43 6.78 -10.05
N TYR A 128 -5.36 6.58 -10.81
CA TYR A 128 -4.10 6.03 -10.33
C TYR A 128 -3.01 7.09 -10.22
N SER A 129 -2.94 8.06 -11.12
CA SER A 129 -1.94 9.14 -11.05
C SER A 129 -2.34 10.28 -10.13
N GLY A 130 -3.63 10.49 -9.85
CA GLY A 130 -4.08 11.52 -8.91
C GLY A 130 -3.70 11.21 -7.47
N LEU A 131 -3.36 12.23 -6.69
CA LEU A 131 -3.17 12.12 -5.23
C LEU A 131 -4.53 12.11 -4.52
N THR A 132 -4.65 11.30 -3.48
CA THR A 132 -5.82 11.30 -2.60
C THR A 132 -5.80 12.53 -1.67
N ALA A 133 -6.93 12.82 -1.01
CA ALA A 133 -6.99 13.91 -0.03
C ALA A 133 -5.97 13.71 1.11
N ALA A 134 -5.76 12.47 1.55
CA ALA A 134 -4.75 12.15 2.56
C ALA A 134 -3.33 12.43 2.05
N GLU A 135 -3.02 12.06 0.82
CA GLU A 135 -1.70 12.30 0.21
C GLU A 135 -1.44 13.79 -0.03
N LEU A 136 -2.46 14.54 -0.42
CA LEU A 136 -2.39 16.00 -0.50
C LEU A 136 -2.09 16.60 0.88
N ALA A 137 -2.75 16.11 1.94
CA ALA A 137 -2.47 16.53 3.31
C ALA A 137 -1.02 16.20 3.73
N LEU A 138 -0.44 15.08 3.28
CA LEU A 138 0.98 14.78 3.51
C LEU A 138 1.91 15.77 2.79
N LEU A 139 1.59 16.16 1.55
CA LEU A 139 2.36 17.18 0.84
C LEU A 139 2.33 18.52 1.56
N GLU A 140 1.16 18.94 2.03
CA GLU A 140 0.97 20.23 2.68
C GLU A 140 1.57 20.26 4.09
N ASN A 141 1.20 19.28 4.92
CA ASN A 141 1.52 19.30 6.34
C ASN A 141 2.91 18.74 6.64
N THR A 142 3.34 17.72 5.93
CA THR A 142 4.62 17.04 6.17
C THR A 142 5.72 17.60 5.27
N CYS A 143 5.47 17.63 3.96
CA CYS A 143 6.46 18.09 2.99
C CYS A 143 6.52 19.62 2.85
N LYS A 144 5.60 20.35 3.53
CA LYS A 144 5.51 21.81 3.53
C LYS A 144 5.36 22.42 2.12
N ILE A 145 4.69 21.71 1.22
CA ILE A 145 4.32 22.22 -0.10
C ILE A 145 3.12 23.15 0.06
N PRO A 146 3.16 24.40 -0.45
CA PRO A 146 1.99 25.28 -0.42
C PRO A 146 0.79 24.64 -1.13
N SER A 147 -0.42 24.76 -0.58
CA SER A 147 -1.64 24.12 -1.13
C SER A 147 -1.89 24.42 -2.60
N ALA A 148 -1.61 25.66 -3.05
CA ALA A 148 -1.73 26.07 -4.45
C ALA A 148 -0.81 25.28 -5.41
N ASN A 149 0.25 24.65 -4.89
CA ASN A 149 1.17 23.79 -5.62
C ASN A 149 0.92 22.32 -5.35
N ALA A 150 0.50 21.93 -4.13
CA ALA A 150 0.24 20.53 -3.76
C ALA A 150 -0.78 19.87 -4.70
N SER A 151 -1.86 20.60 -5.07
CA SER A 151 -2.89 20.12 -6.00
C SER A 151 -2.41 19.83 -7.42
N LYS A 152 -1.20 20.28 -7.79
CA LYS A 152 -0.61 20.07 -9.12
C LYS A 152 0.27 18.81 -9.19
N TYR A 153 0.54 18.17 -8.05
CA TYR A 153 1.32 16.94 -8.01
C TYR A 153 0.49 15.75 -8.49
N LYS A 154 1.17 14.80 -9.12
CA LYS A 154 0.65 13.48 -9.49
C LYS A 154 1.67 12.40 -9.20
N TRP A 155 1.20 11.18 -8.97
CA TRP A 155 2.04 10.00 -8.89
C TRP A 155 2.62 9.67 -10.26
N LYS A 156 3.94 9.54 -10.29
CA LYS A 156 4.72 9.08 -11.43
C LYS A 156 5.49 7.84 -11.01
N PRO A 157 5.33 6.70 -11.70
CA PRO A 157 6.04 5.51 -11.34
C PRO A 157 7.50 5.60 -11.81
N CYS A 158 8.41 5.06 -11.00
CA CYS A 158 9.80 4.86 -11.36
C CYS A 158 10.11 3.35 -11.32
N LYS A 159 10.89 2.90 -12.30
CA LYS A 159 11.30 1.49 -12.42
C LYS A 159 12.69 1.29 -11.81
N TYR A 160 12.87 0.19 -11.10
CA TYR A 160 14.20 -0.29 -10.67
C TYR A 160 14.28 -1.81 -10.77
N VAL A 161 15.49 -2.35 -10.64
CA VAL A 161 15.73 -3.80 -10.57
C VAL A 161 16.14 -4.14 -9.15
N ASP A 162 15.48 -5.13 -8.54
CA ASP A 162 15.85 -5.57 -7.19
C ASP A 162 17.09 -6.48 -7.19
N SER A 163 17.57 -6.83 -5.99
CA SER A 163 18.75 -7.69 -5.81
C SER A 163 18.60 -9.09 -6.43
N ASN A 164 17.36 -9.52 -6.72
CA ASN A 164 17.05 -10.80 -7.35
C ASN A 164 16.92 -10.67 -8.88
N GLY A 165 17.15 -9.48 -9.45
CA GLY A 165 17.04 -9.23 -10.88
C GLY A 165 15.61 -8.98 -11.37
N ASN A 166 14.63 -8.82 -10.48
CA ASN A 166 13.25 -8.56 -10.89
C ASN A 166 12.98 -7.07 -11.05
N VAL A 167 12.18 -6.74 -12.07
CA VAL A 167 11.68 -5.38 -12.27
C VAL A 167 10.66 -5.06 -11.19
N GLN A 168 10.90 -3.96 -10.48
CA GLN A 168 10.06 -3.44 -9.42
C GLN A 168 9.72 -1.97 -9.68
N PHE A 169 8.72 -1.46 -8.96
CA PHE A 169 8.25 -0.09 -9.09
C PHE A 169 8.15 0.61 -7.74
N LEU A 170 8.37 1.92 -7.77
CA LEU A 170 8.00 2.85 -6.70
C LEU A 170 7.19 4.00 -7.31
N LEU A 171 6.49 4.76 -6.48
CA LEU A 171 5.76 5.95 -6.94
C LEU A 171 6.41 7.20 -6.36
N SER A 172 6.69 8.18 -7.23
CA SER A 172 7.19 9.49 -6.84
C SER A 172 6.10 10.54 -7.11
N ALA A 173 5.79 11.39 -6.12
CA ALA A 173 4.91 12.52 -6.34
C ALA A 173 5.71 13.59 -7.08
N THR A 174 5.28 13.99 -8.28
CA THR A 174 6.00 14.96 -9.11
C THR A 174 5.04 15.95 -9.75
N LEU A 175 5.56 17.15 -10.09
CA LEU A 175 4.87 18.08 -10.97
C LEU A 175 4.99 17.61 -12.43
N ALA A 176 4.10 18.12 -13.28
CA ALA A 176 4.22 17.98 -14.73
C ALA A 176 5.39 18.84 -15.27
N SER A 177 6.62 18.41 -15.02
CA SER A 177 7.85 19.00 -15.55
C SER A 177 8.88 17.93 -15.89
N ASP A 178 9.82 18.25 -16.78
CA ASP A 178 10.89 17.33 -17.20
C ASP A 178 11.82 16.96 -16.03
N THR A 179 12.06 17.90 -15.11
CA THR A 179 12.73 17.66 -13.83
C THR A 179 11.78 16.94 -12.88
N GLN A 180 12.01 15.64 -12.65
CA GLN A 180 11.29 14.86 -11.63
C GLN A 180 11.80 15.21 -10.24
N SER A 181 11.43 16.38 -9.73
CA SER A 181 11.67 16.76 -8.34
C SER A 181 10.53 16.24 -7.47
N THR A 182 10.86 15.39 -6.49
CA THR A 182 9.86 14.70 -5.68
C THR A 182 10.03 15.01 -4.19
N PRO A 183 8.95 15.47 -3.51
CA PRO A 183 8.92 15.63 -2.06
C PRO A 183 8.50 14.36 -1.33
N LEU A 184 7.78 13.45 -2.01
CA LEU A 184 7.06 12.33 -1.40
C LEU A 184 7.15 11.09 -2.28
N ILE A 185 7.50 9.96 -1.68
CA ILE A 185 7.54 8.63 -2.31
C ILE A 185 6.57 7.70 -1.61
N TYR A 186 5.92 6.83 -2.39
CA TYR A 186 5.29 5.63 -1.88
C TYR A 186 6.12 4.41 -2.27
N TYR A 187 6.54 3.64 -1.27
CA TYR A 187 7.37 2.46 -1.42
C TYR A 187 7.01 1.40 -0.37
N ASN A 188 6.75 0.17 -0.82
CA ASN A 188 6.49 -1.01 0.01
C ASN A 188 5.47 -0.77 1.15
N GLY A 189 4.30 -0.20 0.81
CA GLY A 189 3.24 0.05 1.80
C GLY A 189 3.51 1.22 2.75
N SER A 190 4.48 2.10 2.46
CA SER A 190 4.80 3.24 3.31
C SER A 190 5.12 4.49 2.50
N TYR A 191 4.84 5.64 3.11
CA TYR A 191 5.20 6.95 2.57
C TYR A 191 6.52 7.44 3.16
N TYR A 192 7.31 8.12 2.33
CA TYR A 192 8.59 8.72 2.72
C TYR A 192 8.65 10.14 2.18
N TYR A 193 9.07 11.08 3.01
CA TYR A 193 9.32 12.46 2.56
C TYR A 193 10.81 12.78 2.58
N TRP A 194 11.23 13.71 1.71
CA TRP A 194 12.61 14.17 1.65
C TRP A 194 12.84 15.28 2.68
N GLN A 195 13.90 15.17 3.47
CA GLN A 195 14.33 16.21 4.41
C GLN A 195 15.56 16.96 3.85
N GLY A 196 15.35 17.84 2.87
CA GLY A 196 16.42 18.57 2.17
C GLY A 196 16.84 19.90 2.82
N TYR A 197 17.80 20.57 2.18
CA TYR A 197 18.27 21.92 2.54
C TYR A 197 17.35 23.05 2.07
N GLU A 198 16.83 22.96 0.85
CA GLU A 198 16.01 24.00 0.23
C GLU A 198 14.51 23.72 0.41
N LYS A 199 13.71 24.77 0.59
CA LYS A 199 12.24 24.68 0.61
C LYS A 199 11.67 25.02 -0.76
N PRO A 200 10.78 24.18 -1.33
CA PRO A 200 10.26 22.93 -0.79
C PRO A 200 11.31 21.81 -0.79
N HIS A 201 11.29 20.97 0.25
CA HIS A 201 12.23 19.86 0.37
C HIS A 201 11.92 18.82 -0.70
N THR A 202 12.72 18.81 -1.76
CA THR A 202 12.56 17.91 -2.89
C THR A 202 13.91 17.37 -3.32
N THR A 203 13.90 16.19 -3.93
CA THR A 203 15.09 15.61 -4.57
C THR A 203 14.71 14.91 -5.86
N SER A 204 15.69 14.65 -6.73
CA SER A 204 15.41 14.04 -8.03
C SER A 204 15.39 12.52 -7.97
N ILE A 205 14.23 11.93 -8.21
CA ILE A 205 14.08 10.49 -8.40
C ILE A 205 13.62 10.23 -9.83
N THR A 206 14.40 9.44 -10.55
CA THR A 206 14.15 9.02 -11.93
C THR A 206 14.37 7.51 -12.03
N ASP A 207 14.05 6.92 -13.18
CA ASP A 207 14.35 5.50 -13.44
C ASP A 207 15.85 5.18 -13.25
N ALA A 208 16.74 6.12 -13.55
CA ALA A 208 18.19 5.95 -13.39
C ALA A 208 18.66 5.99 -11.93
N THR A 209 17.90 6.64 -11.04
CA THR A 209 18.28 6.81 -9.62
C THR A 209 17.41 6.01 -8.66
N ALA A 210 16.34 5.37 -9.14
CA ALA A 210 15.35 4.66 -8.33
C ALA A 210 15.95 3.56 -7.46
N GLU A 211 16.87 2.75 -7.97
CA GLU A 211 17.55 1.69 -7.19
C GLU A 211 18.33 2.28 -6.01
N SER A 212 19.14 3.31 -6.27
CA SER A 212 19.90 4.01 -5.22
C SER A 212 18.98 4.69 -4.18
N ALA A 213 17.83 5.18 -4.62
CA ALA A 213 16.82 5.76 -3.74
C ALA A 213 16.19 4.69 -2.85
N VAL A 214 15.85 3.52 -3.40
CA VAL A 214 15.33 2.37 -2.64
C VAL A 214 16.33 1.93 -1.58
N ALA A 215 17.62 1.83 -1.90
CA ALA A 215 18.64 1.48 -0.91
C ALA A 215 18.69 2.49 0.25
N LYS A 216 18.54 3.79 -0.03
CA LYS A 216 18.45 4.83 1.00
C LYS A 216 17.16 4.75 1.82
N LEU A 217 16.02 4.48 1.18
CA LEU A 217 14.73 4.30 1.85
C LEU A 217 14.77 3.12 2.82
N GLN A 218 15.35 1.99 2.40
CA GLN A 218 15.46 0.77 3.20
C GLN A 218 16.48 0.89 4.35
N SER A 219 17.54 1.70 4.17
CA SER A 219 18.56 1.92 5.21
C SER A 219 18.22 3.08 6.15
N SER A 220 17.23 3.91 5.81
CA SER A 220 16.81 5.00 6.68
C SER A 220 16.23 4.45 7.98
N THR A 221 16.76 4.95 9.09
CA THR A 221 16.26 4.68 10.45
C THR A 221 15.37 5.81 10.96
N TYR A 222 15.21 6.88 10.17
CA TYR A 222 14.45 8.05 10.55
C TYR A 222 12.98 7.89 10.24
N THR A 223 12.16 8.28 11.20
CA THR A 223 10.72 8.38 11.07
C THR A 223 10.27 9.81 11.33
N SER A 224 9.04 10.16 10.94
CA SER A 224 8.44 11.46 11.24
C SER A 224 8.37 11.78 12.73
N GLU A 225 8.51 10.77 13.61
CA GLU A 225 8.54 10.92 15.06
C GLU A 225 9.96 11.08 15.63
N THR A 226 10.98 10.50 14.98
CA THR A 226 12.36 10.46 15.48
C THR A 226 13.30 11.44 14.82
N ILE A 227 12.92 11.96 13.64
CA ILE A 227 13.72 12.92 12.88
C ILE A 227 13.92 14.24 13.65
N THR A 228 15.14 14.78 13.61
CA THR A 228 15.42 16.10 14.18
C THR A 228 15.65 17.13 13.09
N SER A 229 15.51 18.41 13.44
CA SER A 229 15.79 19.53 12.54
C SER A 229 17.26 19.67 12.15
N SER A 230 18.17 18.82 12.64
CA SER A 230 19.58 18.81 12.23
C SER A 230 19.87 17.85 11.07
N VAL A 231 19.02 16.84 10.88
CA VAL A 231 19.16 15.84 9.82
C VAL A 231 18.78 16.45 8.47
N ARG A 232 19.61 16.22 7.45
CA ARG A 232 19.47 16.77 6.10
C ARG A 232 19.84 15.73 5.06
N ASP A 233 19.25 15.89 3.88
CA ASP A 233 19.41 15.06 2.70
C ASP A 233 19.13 13.57 2.97
N GLU A 234 18.07 13.33 3.74
CA GLU A 234 17.62 12.01 4.14
C GLU A 234 16.16 11.77 3.77
N TRP A 235 15.86 10.51 3.45
CA TRP A 235 14.49 10.04 3.34
C TRP A 235 13.95 9.68 4.72
N VAL A 236 12.77 10.18 5.06
CA VAL A 236 12.16 9.96 6.37
C VAL A 236 10.83 9.24 6.20
N ARG A 237 10.67 8.11 6.88
CA ARG A 237 9.43 7.33 6.84
C ARG A 237 8.33 8.05 7.61
N ILE A 238 7.17 8.22 7.01
CA ILE A 238 6.00 8.80 7.68
C ILE A 238 5.31 7.71 8.50
N ILE A 239 5.17 7.95 9.81
CA ILE A 239 4.33 7.14 10.71
C ILE A 239 2.95 7.79 10.75
N GLN A 240 1.92 7.00 10.45
CA GLN A 240 0.52 7.40 10.41
C GLN A 240 -0.23 6.85 11.61
#